data_AF-A0A970PH64-F1
#
_entry.id   AF-A0A970PH64-F1
#
_cell.length_a   1.000
_cell.length_b   1.000
_cell.length_c   1.000
_cell.angle_alpha   90.00
_cell.angle_beta   90.00
_cell.angle_gamma   90.00
#
_symmetry.space_group_name_H-M   'P 1'
#
loop_
_entity.id
_entity.type
_entity.pdbx_description
1 polymer ?
#
loop_
_entity_poly.entity_id
_entity_poly.type
_entity_poly.pdbx_seq_one_letter_code
_entity_poly.pdbx_strand_id
1 'polypeptide(L)' 'MLRNDYHSLFKLGYMTIDRKYNIVISRHIKEDFEDGREWYSHHGKTLTILPERLDKLPNLQYLEWHNENVFLG' A
#
# COMPACT_ATOMS: atom_id res chain seq x y z
N MET A 1 6.74 -2.16 16.40
CA MET A 1 6.60 -3.61 16.12
C MET A 1 5.69 -3.80 14.91
N LEU A 2 6.20 -4.50 13.88
CA LEU A 2 5.62 -4.90 12.58
C LEU A 2 4.92 -3.85 11.67
N ARG A 3 4.87 -2.57 12.03
CA ARG A 3 3.89 -1.64 11.42
C ARG A 3 4.41 -0.27 10.99
N ASN A 4 5.66 0.08 11.27
CA ASN A 4 6.17 1.43 10.96
C ASN A 4 6.49 1.58 9.47
N ASP A 5 6.98 0.51 8.86
CA ASP A 5 7.54 0.56 7.51
C ASP A 5 6.44 0.55 6.46
N TYR A 6 5.40 -0.28 6.59
CA TYR A 6 4.21 -0.24 5.73
C TYR A 6 3.51 1.12 5.74
N HIS A 7 3.35 1.73 6.92
CA HIS A 7 2.76 3.07 7.02
C HIS A 7 3.65 4.12 6.34
N SER A 8 4.97 4.00 6.48
CA SER A 8 5.93 4.89 5.83
C SER A 8 5.91 4.72 4.30
N LEU A 9 5.91 3.48 3.80
CA LEU A 9 5.80 3.19 2.37
C LEU A 9 4.50 3.71 1.78
N PHE A 10 3.39 3.55 2.49
CA PHE A 10 2.11 4.12 2.07
C PHE A 10 2.20 5.66 2.03
N LYS A 11 2.58 6.28 3.14
CA LYS A 11 2.69 7.75 3.26
C LYS A 11 3.65 8.39 2.23
N LEU A 12 4.73 7.69 1.88
CA LEU A 12 5.73 8.14 0.90
C LEU A 12 5.37 7.76 -0.55
N GLY A 13 4.29 7.02 -0.76
CA GLY A 13 3.82 6.64 -2.10
C GLY A 13 4.47 5.39 -2.70
N TYR A 14 5.35 4.69 -1.98
CA TYR A 14 5.94 3.43 -2.43
C TYR A 14 5.00 2.22 -2.33
N MET A 15 3.93 2.34 -1.54
CA MET A 15 2.88 1.34 -1.41
C MET A 15 1.51 2.01 -1.59
N THR A 16 0.56 1.29 -2.18
CA THR A 16 -0.85 1.63 -2.10
C THR A 16 -1.75 0.39 -2.08
N ILE A 17 -3.06 0.61 -2.03
CA ILE A 17 -4.10 -0.42 -2.08
C ILE A 17 -5.01 -0.14 -3.28
N ASP A 18 -5.23 -1.14 -4.13
CA ASP A 18 -6.15 -1.01 -5.27
C ASP A 18 -7.63 -1.10 -4.84
N ARG A 19 -8.54 -0.88 -5.80
CA ARG A 19 -9.99 -0.95 -5.55
C ARG A 19 -10.49 -2.35 -5.17
N LYS A 20 -9.66 -3.38 -5.31
CA LYS A 20 -9.93 -4.78 -4.94
C LYS A 20 -9.22 -5.16 -3.63
N TYR A 21 -8.68 -4.18 -2.89
CA TYR A 21 -7.92 -4.37 -1.66
C TYR A 21 -6.64 -5.20 -1.84
N ASN A 22 -6.04 -5.19 -3.03
CA ASN A 22 -4.71 -5.75 -3.26
C ASN A 22 -3.63 -4.71 -2.96
N ILE A 23 -2.54 -5.19 -2.38
CA ILE A 23 -1.34 -4.39 -2.14
C ILE A 23 -0.64 -4.14 -3.47
N VAL A 24 -0.34 -2.87 -3.75
CA VAL A 24 0.47 -2.46 -4.91
C VAL A 24 1.75 -1.81 -4.39
N ILE A 25 2.88 -2.31 -4.85
CA ILE A 25 4.22 -1.79 -4.54
C ILE A 25 4.77 -1.09 -5.77
N SER A 26 5.18 0.17 -5.60
CA SER A 26 5.82 0.98 -6.62
C SER A 26 7.18 0.38 -7.02
N ARG A 27 7.55 0.56 -8.28
CA ARG A 27 8.89 0.20 -8.78
C ARG A 27 10.03 1.06 -8.26
N HIS A 28 9.74 2.29 -7.85
CA HIS A 28 10.76 3.21 -7.33
C HIS A 28 11.37 2.71 -6.02
N ILE A 29 10.68 1.81 -5.29
CA ILE A 29 11.23 1.24 -4.05
C ILE A 29 12.56 0.48 -4.27
N LYS A 30 12.78 -0.10 -5.46
CA LYS A 30 14.03 -0.79 -5.81
C LYS A 30 15.15 0.16 -6.19
N GLU A 31 14.80 1.38 -6.59
CA GLU A 31 15.73 2.43 -6.99
C GLU A 31 16.21 3.19 -5.75
N ASP A 32 15.30 3.42 -4.79
CA ASP A 32 15.56 4.23 -3.60
C ASP A 32 16.03 3.43 -2.38
N PHE A 33 15.86 2.09 -2.37
CA PHE A 33 16.25 1.22 -1.25
C PHE A 33 16.97 -0.04 -1.72
N GLU A 34 18.14 -0.34 -1.14
CA GLU A 34 18.93 -1.55 -1.44
C GLU A 34 18.12 -2.85 -1.19
N ASP A 35 17.29 -2.86 -0.14
CA ASP A 35 16.42 -3.97 0.25
C ASP A 35 15.00 -3.90 -0.34
N GLY A 36 14.77 -2.97 -1.28
CA GLY A 36 13.45 -2.71 -1.89
C GLY A 36 12.78 -3.95 -2.54
N ARG A 37 13.57 -4.97 -2.86
CA ARG A 37 13.10 -6.23 -3.46
C ARG A 37 12.25 -7.08 -2.52
N GLU A 38 12.45 -7.01 -1.21
CA GLU A 38 11.68 -7.83 -0.25
C GLU A 38 10.18 -7.46 -0.29
N TRP A 39 9.89 -6.17 -0.43
CA TRP A 39 8.52 -5.63 -0.47
C TRP A 39 7.71 -6.15 -1.65
N TYR A 40 8.35 -6.46 -2.77
CA TYR A 40 7.69 -7.03 -3.94
C TYR A 40 7.07 -8.39 -3.68
N SER A 41 7.54 -9.14 -2.68
CA SER A 41 6.88 -10.39 -2.25
C SER A 41 5.45 -10.16 -1.74
N HIS A 42 5.07 -8.91 -1.44
CA HIS A 42 3.74 -8.50 -1.02
C HIS A 42 2.90 -7.90 -2.15
N HIS A 43 3.50 -7.54 -3.28
CA HIS A 43 2.77 -6.98 -4.42
C HIS A 43 1.73 -8.00 -4.95
N GLY A 44 0.50 -7.54 -5.14
CA GLY A 44 -0.63 -8.36 -5.60
C GLY A 44 -1.31 -9.20 -4.51
N LYS A 45 -0.80 -9.21 -3.27
CA LYS A 45 -1.48 -9.91 -2.16
C LYS A 45 -2.71 -9.12 -1.74
N THR A 46 -3.83 -9.82 -1.59
CA THR A 46 -5.06 -9.25 -1.04
C THR A 46 -4.95 -9.04 0.45
N LEU A 47 -5.45 -7.92 0.96
CA LEU A 47 -5.58 -7.67 2.39
C LEU A 47 -6.52 -8.72 3.01
N THR A 48 -5.94 -9.66 3.75
CA THR A 48 -6.70 -10.74 4.40
C THR A 48 -7.40 -10.28 5.67
N ILE A 49 -6.94 -9.18 6.26
CA ILE A 49 -7.51 -8.59 7.47
C ILE A 49 -8.15 -7.26 7.09
N LEU A 50 -9.47 -7.30 6.92
CA LEU A 50 -10.30 -6.11 6.81
C LEU A 50 -11.14 -5.99 8.09
N PRO A 51 -11.42 -4.77 8.56
CA PRO A 51 -12.41 -4.56 9.62
C PRO A 51 -13.74 -5.23 9.25
N GLU A 52 -14.28 -6.06 10.16
CA GLU A 52 -15.59 -6.72 9.96
C GLU A 52 -16.75 -5.71 9.87
N ARG A 53 -16.53 -4.53 10.45
CA ARG A 53 -17.47 -3.41 10.46
C ARG A 53 -17.27 -2.54 9.24
N LEU A 54 -18.33 -2.40 8.42
CA LEU A 54 -18.34 -1.57 7.21
C LEU A 54 -17.98 -0.10 7.49
N ASP A 55 -18.38 0.45 8.64
CA ASP A 55 -18.05 1.83 9.06
C ASP A 55 -16.59 2.02 9.48
N LYS A 56 -15.82 0.93 9.55
CA LYS A 56 -14.39 0.93 9.86
C LYS A 56 -13.53 0.59 8.65
N LEU A 57 -14.14 0.19 7.53
CA LEU A 57 -13.41 0.00 6.29
C LEU A 57 -12.82 1.33 5.82
N PRO A 58 -11.62 1.33 5.23
CA PRO A 58 -11.11 2.52 4.56
C PRO A 58 -12.09 2.91 3.45
N ASN A 59 -12.54 4.16 3.48
CA ASN A 59 -13.40 4.69 2.42
C ASN A 59 -12.63 4.66 1.10
N LEU A 60 -13.23 4.04 0.08
CA LEU A 60 -12.65 3.88 -1.25
C LEU A 60 -12.17 5.22 -1.84
N GLN A 61 -12.87 6.32 -1.57
CA GLN A 61 -12.49 7.64 -2.07
C GLN A 61 -11.12 8.10 -1.57
N TYR A 62 -10.73 7.74 -0.34
CA TYR A 62 -9.40 8.06 0.18
C TYR A 62 -8.31 7.19 -0.44
N LEU A 63 -8.62 5.92 -0.76
CA LEU A 63 -7.69 5.05 -1.47
C LEU A 63 -7.49 5.54 -2.91
N GLU A 64 -8.56 5.94 -3.59
CA GLU A 64 -8.50 6.52 -4.94
C GLU A 64 -7.69 7.81 -4.96
N TRP A 65 -7.97 8.73 -4.04
CA TRP A 65 -7.19 9.96 -3.93
C TRP A 65 -5.70 9.67 -3.70
N HIS A 66 -5.37 8.72 -2.82
CA HIS A 66 -3.99 8.32 -2.58
C HIS A 66 -3.32 7.74 -3.83
N ASN A 67 -4.03 6.86 -4.56
CA ASN A 67 -3.55 6.25 -5.81
C ASN A 67 -3.25 7.30 -6.88
N GLU A 68 -4.01 8.41 -6.91
CA GLU A 68 -3.87 9.47 -7.91
C GLU A 68 -2.86 10.56 -7.53
N ASN A 69 -2.70 10.84 -6.22
CA ASN A 69 -1.98 12.04 -5.75
C ASN A 69 -0.68 11.74 -5.01
N VAL A 70 -0.49 10.53 -4.48
CA VAL A 70 0.65 10.18 -3.62
C VAL A 70 1.43 8.99 -4.17
N PHE A 71 0.72 7.99 -4.71
CA PHE A 71 1.34 6.77 -5.17
C PHE A 71 2.33 6.99 -6.33
N LEU A 72 3.50 6.37 -6.22
CA LEU A 72 4.61 6.48 -7.17
C LEU A 72 4.51 5.38 -8.25
N GLY A 73 3.39 5.27 -8.97
CA GLY A 73 3.31 4.56 -10.26
C GLY A 73 2.75 3.14 -10.26
#